data_AF-A0A1W9W3R2-F1
#
_entry.id   AF-A0A1W9W3R2-F1
#
_cell.length_a   1.000
_cell.length_b   1.000
_cell.length_c   1.000
_cell.angle_alpha   90.00
_cell.angle_beta   90.00
_cell.angle_gamma   90.00
#
_symmetry.space_group_name_H-M   'P 1'
#
loop_
_entity.id
_entity.type
_entity.pdbx_description
1 polymer ?
#
loop_
_entity_poly.entity_id
_entity_poly.type
_entity_poly.pdbx_seq_one_letter_code
_entity_poly.pdbx_strand_id
1 'polypeptide(L)'
;MICLDRDPDAIRLSRERLRSDHRLHLIQANFADLDRVMQDLAIDKIDGLLLDLGMSSYQIEQSGRGFSFNREEPLDMRMNPDHKPTGEHLINTLSARSLQTLLWEYSGNA
;
A
#
# COMPACT_ATOMS: atom_id res chain seq x y z
N MET A 1 -10.55 -0.31 -17.53
CA MET A 1 -10.53 -0.59 -16.07
C MET A 1 -9.47 0.28 -15.43
N ILE A 2 -9.79 0.90 -14.30
CA ILE A 2 -8.86 1.75 -13.55
C ILE A 2 -8.37 0.94 -12.36
N CYS A 3 -7.06 0.80 -12.21
CA CYS A 3 -6.44 0.06 -11.12
C CYS A 3 -5.52 1.00 -10.36
N LEU A 4 -5.76 1.11 -9.05
CA LEU A 4 -4.96 1.91 -8.14
C LEU A 4 -4.15 0.96 -7.26
N ASP A 5 -2.89 1.30 -7.06
CA ASP A 5 -2.09 0.76 -5.96
C ASP A 5 -1.19 1.87 -5.45
N ARG A 6 -1.03 1.96 -4.13
CA ARG A 6 -0.12 2.95 -3.53
C ARG A 6 1.34 2.50 -3.64
N ASP A 7 1.57 1.22 -3.84
CA ASP A 7 2.89 0.61 -3.93
C ASP A 7 3.48 0.76 -5.34
N PRO A 8 4.60 1.49 -5.49
CA PRO A 8 5.23 1.66 -6.80
C PRO A 8 5.67 0.33 -7.44
N ASP A 9 6.03 -0.69 -6.64
CA ASP A 9 6.42 -1.99 -7.18
C ASP A 9 5.22 -2.75 -7.76
N ALA A 10 4.06 -2.66 -7.11
CA ALA A 10 2.83 -3.26 -7.63
C ALA A 10 2.46 -2.66 -8.99
N ILE A 11 2.58 -1.33 -9.13
CA ILE A 11 2.36 -0.63 -10.40
C ILE A 11 3.37 -1.07 -11.46
N ARG A 12 4.66 -1.11 -11.13
CA ARG A 12 5.72 -1.53 -12.05
C ARG A 12 5.51 -2.96 -12.54
N LEU A 13 5.27 -3.91 -11.64
CA LEU A 13 5.04 -5.31 -11.97
C LEU A 13 3.77 -5.50 -12.80
N SER A 14 2.69 -4.76 -12.48
CA SER A 14 1.44 -4.82 -13.23
C SER A 14 1.61 -4.27 -14.65
N ARG A 15 2.34 -3.16 -14.82
CA ARG A 15 2.67 -2.60 -16.13
C ARG A 15 3.43 -3.60 -17.00
N GLU A 16 4.40 -4.31 -16.41
CA GLU A 16 5.16 -5.32 -17.14
C GLU A 16 4.30 -6.52 -17.53
N ARG A 17 3.55 -7.08 -16.57
CA ARG A 17 2.72 -8.28 -16.77
C ARG A 17 1.55 -8.04 -17.73
N LEU A 18 0.98 -6.84 -17.70
CA LEU A 18 -0.23 -6.48 -18.44
C LEU A 18 0.05 -5.52 -19.61
N ARG A 19 1.30 -5.42 -20.04
CA ARG A 19 1.77 -4.48 -21.08
C ARG A 19 0.98 -4.52 -22.40
N SER A 20 0.34 -5.65 -22.72
CA SER A 20 -0.45 -5.83 -23.94
C SER A 20 -1.92 -5.47 -23.80
N ASP A 21 -2.42 -5.20 -22.58
CA ASP A 21 -3.82 -4.80 -22.38
C ASP A 21 -3.94 -3.27 -22.25
N HIS A 22 -4.18 -2.64 -23.39
CA HIS A 22 -4.34 -1.19 -23.48
C HIS A 22 -5.63 -0.65 -22.87
N ARG A 23 -6.52 -1.50 -22.33
CA ARG A 23 -7.76 -1.08 -21.67
C ARG A 23 -7.57 -0.72 -20.20
N LEU A 24 -6.36 -0.91 -19.68
CA LEU A 24 -6.02 -0.73 -18.28
C LEU A 24 -5.38 0.64 -18.03
N HIS A 25 -5.88 1.35 -17.02
CA HIS A 25 -5.28 2.55 -16.49
C HIS A 25 -4.66 2.20 -15.13
N LEU A 26 -3.34 1.99 -15.12
CA LEU A 26 -2.57 1.65 -13.92
C LEU A 26 -2.00 2.91 -13.28
N ILE A 27 -2.54 3.29 -12.12
CA ILE A 27 -2.28 4.58 -11.47
C ILE A 27 -1.70 4.34 -10.08
N GLN A 28 -0.53 4.93 -9.82
CA GLN A 28 0.05 4.91 -8.48
C GLN A 28 -0.68 5.94 -7.61
N ALA A 29 -1.58 5.47 -6.74
CA ALA A 29 -2.36 6.31 -5.84
C ALA A 29 -2.88 5.48 -4.66
N ASN A 30 -3.15 6.14 -3.54
CA ASN A 30 -3.93 5.50 -2.48
C ASN A 30 -5.39 5.40 -2.95
N PHE A 31 -6.08 4.30 -2.65
CA PHE A 31 -7.51 4.16 -2.96
C PHE A 31 -8.35 5.25 -2.27
N ALA A 32 -7.86 5.82 -1.15
CA ALA A 32 -8.50 6.94 -0.48
C ALA A 32 -8.53 8.22 -1.35
N ASP A 33 -7.68 8.31 -2.37
CA ASP A 33 -7.63 9.42 -3.32
C ASP A 33 -8.43 9.13 -4.61
N LEU A 34 -9.32 8.12 -4.61
CA LEU A 34 -10.08 7.72 -5.81
C LEU A 34 -10.84 8.89 -6.42
N ASP A 35 -11.47 9.74 -5.61
CA ASP A 35 -12.22 10.92 -6.10
C ASP A 35 -11.33 11.85 -6.92
N ARG A 36 -10.11 12.12 -6.43
CA ARG A 36 -9.11 12.93 -7.14
C ARG A 36 -8.69 12.27 -8.44
N VAL A 37 -8.43 10.96 -8.41
CA VAL A 37 -8.05 10.20 -9.61
C VAL A 37 -9.16 10.21 -10.66
N MET A 38 -10.42 10.09 -10.25
CA MET A 38 -11.57 10.18 -11.16
C MET A 38 -11.70 11.56 -11.80
N GLN A 39 -11.49 12.63 -11.02
CA GLN A 39 -11.46 14.01 -11.53
C GLN A 39 -10.33 14.19 -12.56
N ASP A 40 -9.12 13.72 -12.25
CA ASP A 40 -7.95 13.84 -13.14
C ASP A 40 -8.16 13.10 -14.48
N LEU A 41 -8.97 12.04 -14.49
CA LEU A 41 -9.33 11.27 -15.69
C LEU A 41 -10.60 11.78 -16.40
N ALA A 42 -11.25 12.82 -15.86
CA ALA A 42 -12.57 13.30 -16.31
C ALA A 42 -13.64 12.19 -16.37
N ILE A 43 -13.70 11.37 -15.31
CA ILE A 43 -14.67 10.27 -15.18
C ILE A 43 -15.65 10.60 -14.07
N ASP A 44 -16.93 10.73 -14.42
CA ASP A 44 -17.96 11.10 -13.46
C ASP A 44 -18.47 9.91 -12.62
N LYS A 45 -18.50 8.71 -13.21
CA LYS A 45 -19.09 7.51 -12.59
C LYS A 45 -18.35 6.24 -13.01
N ILE A 46 -18.45 5.21 -12.16
CA ILE A 46 -17.99 3.85 -12.42
C ILE A 46 -19.14 2.87 -12.21
N ASP A 47 -19.13 1.76 -12.94
CA ASP A 47 -20.17 0.72 -12.83
C ASP A 47 -19.96 -0.21 -11.64
N GLY A 48 -18.75 -0.25 -11.08
CA GLY A 48 -18.40 -1.10 -9.94
C GLY A 48 -17.03 -0.78 -9.37
N LEU A 49 -16.85 -1.14 -8.10
CA LEU A 49 -15.61 -0.97 -7.34
C LEU A 49 -15.25 -2.29 -6.67
N LEU A 50 -13.99 -2.70 -6.78
CA LEU A 50 -13.42 -3.83 -6.06
C LEU A 50 -12.25 -3.32 -5.22
N LEU A 51 -12.28 -3.62 -3.92
CA LEU A 51 -11.19 -3.36 -2.98
C LEU A 51 -10.80 -4.68 -2.33
N ASP A 52 -9.59 -5.14 -2.62
CA ASP A 52 -8.95 -6.24 -1.91
C ASP A 52 -8.01 -5.63 -0.86
N LEU A 53 -8.44 -5.65 0.40
CA LEU A 53 -7.73 -4.98 1.48
C LEU A 53 -6.71 -5.93 2.10
N GLY A 54 -5.46 -5.47 2.21
CA GLY A 54 -4.40 -6.22 2.86
C GLY A 54 -3.05 -5.96 2.22
N MET A 55 -2.14 -6.89 2.44
CA MET A 55 -0.81 -6.89 1.86
C MET A 55 -0.76 -7.90 0.72
N SER A 56 -0.02 -7.59 -0.34
CA SER A 56 0.24 -8.55 -1.41
C SER A 56 1.28 -9.59 -0.99
N SER A 57 1.23 -10.78 -1.61
CA SER A 57 2.29 -11.78 -1.44
C SER A 57 3.66 -11.23 -1.83
N TYR A 58 3.73 -10.35 -2.84
CA TYR A 58 4.98 -9.68 -3.22
C TYR A 58 5.56 -8.84 -2.08
N GLN A 59 4.72 -8.08 -1.36
CA GLN A 59 5.15 -7.30 -0.21
C GLN A 59 5.72 -8.20 0.89
N ILE A 60 5.04 -9.29 1.21
CA ILE A 60 5.44 -10.23 2.26
C ILE A 60 6.70 -11.00 1.86
N GLU A 61 6.82 -11.37 0.59
CA GLU A 61 7.79 -12.36 0.13
C GLU A 61 9.04 -11.83 -0.56
N GLN A 62 8.93 -10.71 -1.26
CA GLN A 62 9.94 -10.29 -2.22
C GLN A 62 10.35 -8.83 -2.09
N SER A 63 9.56 -8.01 -1.39
CA SER A 63 9.82 -6.57 -1.34
C SER A 63 11.02 -6.18 -0.46
N GLY A 64 11.42 -7.01 0.50
CA GLY A 64 12.53 -6.71 1.41
C GLY A 64 12.22 -5.59 2.40
N ARG A 65 10.95 -5.27 2.64
CA ARG A 65 10.51 -4.10 3.43
C ARG A 65 10.01 -4.45 4.84
N GLY A 66 10.32 -5.64 5.36
CA GLY A 66 10.01 -5.98 6.75
C GLY A 66 8.52 -6.18 7.01
N PHE A 67 7.75 -6.62 6.01
CA PHE A 67 6.36 -7.04 6.19
C PHE A 67 6.25 -8.46 6.78
N SER A 68 7.32 -9.25 6.72
CA SER A 68 7.37 -10.61 7.25
C SER A 68 8.34 -10.68 8.43
N PHE A 69 7.93 -11.36 9.50
CA PHE A 69 8.82 -11.70 10.62
C PHE A 69 9.73 -12.90 10.32
N ASN A 70 9.52 -13.60 9.20
CA ASN A 70 10.26 -14.82 8.86
C ASN A 70 11.60 -14.55 8.17
N ARG A 71 11.88 -13.28 7.85
CA ARG A 71 13.09 -12.85 7.16
C ARG A 71 13.74 -11.70 7.94
N GLU A 72 15.06 -11.64 7.87
CA GLU A 72 15.83 -10.52 8.41
C GLU A 72 15.81 -9.38 7.37
N GLU A 73 14.91 -8.43 7.57
CA GLU A 73 14.68 -7.29 6.69
C GLU A 73 14.60 -6.00 7.52
N PRO A 74 14.94 -4.83 6.95
CA PRO A 74 14.73 -3.55 7.62
C PRO A 74 13.27 -3.38 8.04
N LEU A 75 13.03 -2.83 9.23
CA LEU A 75 11.68 -2.54 9.72
C LEU A 75 11.09 -1.32 9.00
N ASP A 76 10.80 -1.45 7.71
CA ASP A 76 10.23 -0.38 6.89
C ASP A 76 8.70 -0.36 7.03
N MET A 77 8.04 -1.44 6.64
CA MET A 77 6.58 -1.66 6.66
C MET A 77 5.75 -0.68 5.81
N ARG A 78 6.37 0.20 5.01
CA ARG A 78 5.62 1.13 4.13
C ARG A 78 5.30 0.46 2.80
N MET A 79 4.03 0.49 2.41
CA MET A 79 3.60 0.10 1.06
C MET A 79 4.14 1.07 0.00
N ASN A 80 4.28 2.37 0.32
CA ASN A 80 4.98 3.33 -0.52
C ASN A 80 6.27 3.80 0.21
N PRO A 81 7.47 3.43 -0.26
CA PRO A 81 8.75 3.82 0.36
C PRO A 81 9.02 5.34 0.37
N ASP A 82 8.32 6.13 -0.45
CA ASP A 82 8.48 7.58 -0.48
C ASP A 82 7.78 8.28 0.70
N HIS A 83 6.87 7.58 1.38
CA HIS A 83 6.14 8.13 2.53
C HIS A 83 6.97 8.02 3.81
N LYS A 84 6.68 8.85 4.82
CA LYS A 84 7.28 8.74 6.15
C LYS A 84 6.18 8.63 7.20
N PRO A 85 6.46 8.07 8.40
CA PRO A 85 7.72 7.43 8.83
C PRO A 85 7.82 5.93 8.47
N THR A 86 9.00 5.32 8.66
CA THR A 86 9.18 3.85 8.67
C THR A 86 8.69 3.25 9.98
N GLY A 87 8.47 1.93 10.01
CA GLY A 87 8.22 1.17 11.24
C GLY A 87 9.34 1.34 12.27
N GLU A 88 10.59 1.27 11.82
CA GLU A 88 11.79 1.50 12.62
C GLU A 88 11.75 2.87 13.30
N HIS A 89 11.41 3.92 12.56
CA HIS A 89 11.30 5.25 13.11
C HIS A 89 10.20 5.32 14.17
N LEU A 90 9.03 4.72 13.93
CA LEU A 90 7.94 4.70 14.90
C LEU A 90 8.36 4.02 16.21
N ILE A 91 8.97 2.83 16.16
CA ILE A 91 9.42 2.11 17.37
C ILE A 91 10.47 2.91 18.14
N ASN A 92 11.37 3.59 17.44
CA ASN A 92 12.47 4.32 18.08
C ASN A 92 12.09 5.74 18.56
N THR A 93 10.95 6.29 18.16
CA THR A 93 10.60 7.71 18.45
C THR A 93 9.30 7.88 19.23
N LEU A 94 8.37 6.92 19.15
CA LEU A 94 7.14 6.99 19.93
C LEU A 94 7.41 6.77 21.42
N SER A 95 6.62 7.45 22.26
CA SER A 95 6.61 7.16 23.70
C SER A 95 6.07 5.75 23.96
N ALA A 96 6.47 5.12 25.07
CA ALA A 96 5.97 3.81 25.46
C ALA A 96 4.43 3.75 25.52
N ARG A 97 3.77 4.82 25.99
CA ARG A 97 2.31 4.93 26.02
C ARG A 97 1.71 4.98 24.62
N SER A 98 2.30 5.77 23.72
CA SER A 98 1.84 5.88 22.33
C SER A 98 1.99 4.56 21.60
N LEU A 99 3.12 3.86 21.80
CA LEU A 99 3.35 2.55 21.21
C LEU A 99 2.37 1.50 21.74
N GLN A 100 2.13 1.47 23.06
CA GLN A 100 1.12 0.59 23.66
C GLN A 100 -0.27 0.83 23.05
N THR A 101 -0.66 2.10 22.89
CA THR A 101 -1.95 2.47 22.31
C THR A 101 -2.07 1.97 20.88
N LEU A 102 -1.05 2.23 20.06
CA LEU A 102 -0.98 1.79 18.66
C LEU A 102 -1.09 0.26 18.57
N LEU A 103 -0.32 -0.48 19.38
CA LEU A 103 -0.38 -1.93 19.37
C LEU A 103 -1.76 -2.45 19.81
N TRP A 104 -2.38 -1.85 20.83
CA TRP A 104 -3.71 -2.25 21.30
C TRP A 104 -4.79 -2.02 20.23
N GLU A 105 -4.86 -0.81 19.68
CA GLU A 105 -5.90 -0.42 18.71
C GLU A 105 -5.86 -1.24 17.42
N TYR A 106 -4.67 -1.60 16.93
CA TYR A 106 -4.51 -2.21 15.60
C TYR A 106 -4.19 -3.71 15.60
N SER A 107 -4.03 -4.37 16.76
CA SER A 107 -3.74 -5.82 16.84
C SER A 107 -4.97 -6.72 16.96
N GLY A 108 -6.18 -6.14 16.99
CA GLY A 108 -7.42 -6.91 17.17
C GLY A 108 -7.66 -7.39 18.61
N ASN A 109 -6.91 -6.88 19.58
CA ASN A 109 -7.13 -7.11 21.02
C ASN A 109 -8.17 -6.14 21.62
N ALA A 110 -9.19 -5.77 20.84
CA ALA A 110 -10.29 -4.92 21.32
C ALA A 110 -11.21 -5.65 22.30
#